data_AF-A0AAI9RSA0-F1
#
_entry.id   AF-A0AAI9RSA0-F1
#
_cell.length_a   1.000
_cell.length_b   1.000
_cell.length_c   1.000
_cell.angle_alpha   90.00
_cell.angle_beta   90.00
_cell.angle_gamma   90.00
#
_symmetry.space_group_name_H-M   'P 1'
#
loop_
_entity.id
_entity.type
_entity.pdbx_description
1 polymer ?
#
loop_
_entity_poly.entity_id
_entity_poly.type
_entity_poly.pdbx_seq_one_letter_code
_entity_poly.pdbx_strand_id
1 'polypeptide(L)'
;MKILFIGDIVGSIGRDALESYLPRLKRKYSPDVIIANGENAAAGRGITKAIYQDLLFMGVDMVTMGNHTWDQKEIFDFIDEVDYLIRPANFSDEAPGRGMATVTKNGQTLSVINLHGRVFLPPHEDPFQKVDELMAEAKAISPLVFVDFHAEATSEKIAMGWHLDGRASVVVGTHTHVQTADARILPNGTAYISDVGMTGPYDEILGMNKEAVLYRFKTNMPTRFEVPKRGRSVVSGFFTEVDDQTGKAISFERIYINEDYPFQG
;
A
#
# COMPACT_ATOMS: atom_id res chain seq x y z
N MET A 1 -17.49 5.80 -6.32
CA MET A 1 -16.05 6.14 -6.37
C MET A 1 -15.23 4.95 -6.82
N LYS A 2 -14.29 5.17 -7.74
CA LYS A 2 -13.34 4.18 -8.24
C LYS A 2 -11.96 4.41 -7.63
N ILE A 3 -11.43 3.41 -6.95
CA ILE A 3 -10.17 3.49 -6.23
C ILE A 3 -9.17 2.52 -6.87
N LEU A 4 -7.98 3.01 -7.18
CA LEU A 4 -6.85 2.20 -7.60
C LEU A 4 -5.77 2.24 -6.53
N PHE A 5 -5.46 1.09 -5.94
CA PHE A 5 -4.34 0.95 -5.03
C PHE A 5 -3.17 0.24 -5.72
N ILE A 6 -1.97 0.79 -5.58
CA ILE A 6 -0.71 0.21 -6.06
C ILE A 6 0.05 -0.33 -4.84
N GLY A 7 0.43 -1.60 -4.89
CA GLY A 7 1.18 -2.22 -3.81
C GLY A 7 2.64 -1.74 -3.74
N ASP A 8 3.42 -2.31 -2.83
CA ASP A 8 4.73 -1.82 -2.38
C ASP A 8 5.67 -1.45 -3.55
N ILE A 9 5.95 -0.15 -3.71
CA ILE A 9 6.86 0.32 -4.77
C ILE A 9 8.29 0.08 -4.34
N VAL A 10 9.04 -0.77 -5.07
CA VAL A 10 10.40 -1.17 -4.70
C VAL A 10 11.45 -0.55 -5.63
N GLY A 11 12.21 0.41 -5.09
CA GLY A 11 13.37 1.03 -5.73
C GLY A 11 13.07 1.68 -7.08
N SER A 12 14.09 1.86 -7.93
CA SER A 12 13.94 2.55 -9.22
C SER A 12 13.09 1.74 -10.19
N ILE A 13 13.27 0.42 -10.24
CA ILE A 13 12.50 -0.45 -11.13
C ILE A 13 10.99 -0.34 -10.85
N GLY A 14 10.59 -0.27 -9.58
CA GLY A 14 9.19 -0.07 -9.20
C GLY A 14 8.65 1.29 -9.67
N ARG A 15 9.43 2.37 -9.49
CA ARG A 15 9.03 3.70 -9.95
C ARG A 15 8.92 3.79 -11.46
N ASP A 16 9.90 3.26 -12.20
CA ASP A 16 9.93 3.26 -13.66
C ASP A 16 8.74 2.44 -14.22
N ALA A 17 8.41 1.31 -13.58
CA ALA A 17 7.26 0.50 -13.93
C ALA A 17 5.95 1.25 -13.70
N LEU A 18 5.81 1.92 -12.55
CA LEU A 18 4.63 2.72 -12.25
C LEU A 18 4.48 3.88 -13.24
N GLU A 19 5.55 4.63 -13.52
CA GLU A 19 5.54 5.73 -14.49
C GLU A 19 5.05 5.25 -15.87
N SER A 20 5.50 4.06 -16.29
CA SER A 20 5.14 3.46 -17.58
C SER A 20 3.68 2.98 -17.64
N TYR A 21 3.18 2.35 -16.57
CA TYR A 21 1.89 1.68 -16.56
C TYR A 21 0.74 2.53 -15.99
N LEU A 22 1.00 3.47 -15.08
CA LEU A 22 -0.04 4.27 -14.45
C LEU A 22 -0.90 5.05 -15.46
N PRO A 23 -0.36 5.66 -16.54
CA PRO A 23 -1.19 6.29 -17.56
C PRO A 23 -2.13 5.30 -18.29
N ARG A 24 -1.71 4.03 -18.45
CA ARG A 24 -2.52 2.98 -19.07
C ARG A 24 -3.62 2.52 -18.13
N LEU A 25 -3.30 2.34 -16.84
CA LEU A 25 -4.25 2.03 -15.78
C LEU A 25 -5.31 3.14 -15.66
N LYS A 26 -4.89 4.40 -15.69
CA LYS A 26 -5.79 5.56 -15.70
C LYS A 26 -6.78 5.51 -16.86
N ARG A 27 -6.33 5.16 -18.08
CA ARG A 27 -7.22 5.02 -19.24
C ARG A 27 -8.20 3.85 -19.10
N LYS A 28 -7.72 2.69 -18.65
CA LYS A 28 -8.56 1.47 -18.53
C LYS A 28 -9.61 1.59 -17.43
N TYR A 29 -9.19 2.02 -16.24
CA TYR A 29 -10.05 1.98 -15.05
C TYR A 29 -10.72 3.32 -14.74
N SER A 30 -10.16 4.43 -15.22
CA SER A 30 -10.60 5.80 -14.88
C SER A 30 -10.81 5.97 -13.36
N PRO A 31 -9.78 5.70 -12.53
CA PRO A 31 -9.91 5.83 -11.08
C PRO A 31 -10.13 7.29 -10.68
N ASP A 32 -10.98 7.51 -9.68
CA ASP A 32 -11.19 8.82 -9.05
C ASP A 32 -10.03 9.13 -8.08
N VAL A 33 -9.59 8.11 -7.33
CA VAL A 33 -8.51 8.20 -6.34
C VAL A 33 -7.47 7.11 -6.61
N ILE A 34 -6.20 7.50 -6.60
CA ILE A 34 -5.06 6.60 -6.71
C ILE A 34 -4.25 6.64 -5.43
N ILE A 35 -4.05 5.49 -4.80
CA ILE A 35 -3.25 5.32 -3.59
C ILE A 35 -2.08 4.41 -3.93
N ALA A 36 -0.90 4.67 -3.37
CA ALA A 36 0.24 3.78 -3.53
C ALA A 36 0.98 3.58 -2.22
N ASN A 37 1.51 2.37 -2.00
CA ASN A 37 2.45 2.14 -0.91
C ASN A 37 3.88 2.45 -1.34
N GLY A 38 4.48 3.45 -0.71
CA GLY A 38 5.80 3.99 -1.04
C GLY A 38 6.93 3.52 -0.12
N GLU A 39 6.70 2.54 0.75
CA GLU A 39 7.64 2.24 1.84
C GLU A 39 9.02 1.72 1.41
N ASN A 40 9.14 1.22 0.18
CA ASN A 40 10.38 0.69 -0.39
C ASN A 40 10.91 1.54 -1.56
N ALA A 41 10.36 2.74 -1.75
CA ALA A 41 10.58 3.51 -2.97
C ALA A 41 12.00 4.08 -3.07
N ALA A 42 12.67 4.38 -1.95
CA ALA A 42 14.05 4.87 -1.92
C ALA A 42 15.05 3.71 -1.78
N ALA A 43 15.61 3.26 -2.92
CA ALA A 43 16.62 2.19 -2.96
C ALA A 43 16.21 0.91 -2.18
N GLY A 44 14.90 0.63 -2.13
CA GLY A 44 14.33 -0.55 -1.49
C GLY A 44 13.89 -0.37 -0.05
N ARG A 45 14.14 0.79 0.60
CA ARG A 45 13.75 1.07 2.00
C ARG A 45 13.55 2.56 2.26
N GLY A 46 12.37 2.94 2.73
CA GLY A 46 11.93 4.30 2.99
C GLY A 46 11.61 5.11 1.72
N ILE A 47 11.43 6.42 1.90
CA ILE A 47 11.08 7.37 0.84
C ILE A 47 11.82 8.70 1.05
N THR A 48 12.16 9.38 -0.04
CA THR A 48 12.77 10.73 -0.01
C THR A 48 11.73 11.79 -0.43
N LYS A 49 11.98 13.07 -0.12
CA LYS A 49 11.04 14.16 -0.48
C LYS A 49 10.84 14.23 -2.00
N ALA A 50 11.92 14.06 -2.76
CA ALA A 50 11.89 14.02 -4.22
C ALA A 50 11.02 12.86 -4.75
N ILE A 51 11.19 11.64 -4.22
CA ILE A 51 10.40 10.48 -4.67
C ILE A 51 8.91 10.66 -4.33
N TYR A 52 8.61 11.17 -3.13
CA TYR A 52 7.23 11.50 -2.76
C TYR A 52 6.59 12.48 -3.75
N GLN A 53 7.30 13.55 -4.11
CA GLN A 53 6.84 14.53 -5.09
C GLN A 53 6.66 13.92 -6.50
N ASP A 54 7.58 13.05 -6.92
CA ASP A 54 7.47 12.34 -8.20
C ASP A 54 6.22 11.46 -8.26
N LEU A 55 5.89 10.73 -7.18
CA LEU A 55 4.68 9.91 -7.11
C LEU A 55 3.41 10.77 -7.24
N LEU A 56 3.35 11.91 -6.56
CA LEU A 56 2.24 12.85 -6.72
C LEU A 56 2.17 13.43 -8.13
N PHE A 57 3.31 13.73 -8.75
CA PHE A 57 3.37 14.24 -10.13
C PHE A 57 2.89 13.21 -11.15
N MET A 58 3.19 11.92 -10.94
CA MET A 58 2.61 10.81 -11.72
C MET A 58 1.09 10.70 -11.53
N GLY A 59 0.57 11.34 -10.49
CA GLY A 59 -0.84 11.47 -10.13
C GLY A 59 -1.32 10.35 -9.23
N VAL A 60 -0.48 9.92 -8.28
CA VAL A 60 -0.90 9.29 -7.03
C VAL A 60 -1.49 10.40 -6.15
N ASP A 61 -2.64 10.15 -5.53
CA ASP A 61 -3.33 11.12 -4.66
C ASP A 61 -2.97 10.95 -3.18
N MET A 62 -2.55 9.75 -2.77
CA MET A 62 -2.14 9.44 -1.39
C MET A 62 -1.02 8.40 -1.36
N VAL A 63 0.01 8.65 -0.57
CA VAL A 63 1.10 7.69 -0.32
C VAL A 63 0.94 7.09 1.07
N THR A 64 0.81 5.77 1.11
CA THR A 64 0.87 4.95 2.32
C THR A 64 2.28 4.40 2.49
N MET A 65 2.62 3.97 3.70
CA MET A 65 3.96 3.49 4.07
C MET A 65 3.87 2.19 4.87
N GLY A 66 4.94 1.78 5.54
CA GLY A 66 5.01 0.52 6.29
C GLY A 66 6.12 0.52 7.32
N ASN A 67 6.74 -0.64 7.54
CA ASN A 67 7.82 -0.78 8.52
C ASN A 67 9.10 -0.02 8.11
N HIS A 68 9.29 0.27 6.82
CA HIS A 68 10.46 1.00 6.32
C HIS A 68 10.32 2.52 6.31
N THR A 69 9.23 3.07 6.87
CA THR A 69 8.95 4.52 6.94
C THR A 69 10.19 5.34 7.34
N TRP A 70 10.92 4.92 8.37
CA TRP A 70 11.97 5.73 9.02
C TRP A 70 13.39 5.51 8.49
N ASP A 71 13.54 4.71 7.43
CA ASP A 71 14.87 4.28 6.97
C ASP A 71 15.62 5.36 6.18
N GLN A 72 14.90 6.33 5.60
CA GLN A 72 15.49 7.54 5.02
C GLN A 72 15.43 8.69 6.03
N LYS A 73 16.59 9.19 6.46
CA LYS A 73 16.65 10.24 7.51
C LYS A 73 15.99 11.56 7.12
N GLU A 74 15.94 11.87 5.83
CA GLU A 74 15.23 13.05 5.31
C GLU A 74 13.73 13.02 5.63
N ILE A 75 13.12 11.86 5.90
CA ILE A 75 11.67 11.79 6.14
C ILE A 75 11.22 12.67 7.32
N PHE A 76 12.09 12.82 8.33
CA PHE A 76 11.83 13.67 9.49
C PHE A 76 11.77 15.15 9.15
N ASP A 77 12.33 15.56 8.01
CA ASP A 77 12.35 16.95 7.57
C ASP A 77 11.07 17.37 6.82
N PHE A 78 10.20 16.42 6.42
CA PHE A 78 9.04 16.75 5.59
C PHE A 78 7.75 16.00 5.89
N ILE A 79 7.76 14.89 6.64
CA ILE A 79 6.55 14.08 6.86
C ILE A 79 5.40 14.87 7.53
N ASP A 80 5.74 15.85 8.37
CA ASP A 80 4.78 16.73 9.03
C ASP A 80 4.37 17.94 8.17
N GLU A 81 5.13 18.24 7.11
CA GLU A 81 4.90 19.39 6.22
C GLU A 81 3.98 19.07 5.02
N VAL A 82 3.63 17.79 4.82
CA VAL A 82 2.92 17.32 3.63
C VAL A 82 1.60 16.63 3.99
N ASP A 83 0.61 16.78 3.13
CA ASP A 83 -0.76 16.33 3.42
C ASP A 83 -1.10 14.92 2.93
N TYR A 84 -0.39 14.44 1.91
CA TYR A 84 -0.74 13.22 1.17
C TYR A 84 0.26 12.08 1.39
N LEU A 85 0.91 12.07 2.56
CA LEU A 85 1.78 11.00 3.04
C LEU A 85 1.30 10.54 4.41
N ILE A 86 1.00 9.25 4.55
CA ILE A 86 0.59 8.66 5.82
C ILE A 86 1.48 7.48 6.20
N ARG A 87 1.80 7.41 7.50
CA ARG A 87 2.56 6.32 8.12
C ARG A 87 1.63 5.39 8.91
N PRO A 88 2.05 4.19 9.32
CA PRO A 88 1.17 3.36 10.12
C PRO A 88 0.73 4.04 11.42
N ALA A 89 -0.58 4.06 11.69
CA ALA A 89 -1.17 4.86 12.74
C ALA A 89 -0.86 4.37 14.15
N ASN A 90 -0.64 3.06 14.30
CA ASN A 90 -0.43 2.40 15.59
C ASN A 90 1.04 2.45 16.08
N PHE A 91 1.86 3.36 15.53
CA PHE A 91 3.06 3.84 16.24
C PHE A 91 2.65 4.75 17.41
N SER A 92 3.60 5.11 18.28
CA SER A 92 3.39 6.09 19.35
C SER A 92 2.73 7.38 18.82
N ASP A 93 1.88 8.00 19.62
CA ASP A 93 1.29 9.32 19.31
C ASP A 93 2.37 10.42 19.23
N GLU A 94 3.56 10.20 19.79
CA GLU A 94 4.73 11.08 19.65
C GLU A 94 5.48 10.87 18.32
N ALA A 95 5.17 9.81 17.56
CA ALA A 95 5.83 9.55 16.29
C ALA A 95 5.35 10.56 15.22
N PRO A 96 6.27 11.12 14.41
CA PRO A 96 5.94 12.16 13.45
C PRO A 96 5.01 11.65 12.34
N GLY A 97 4.45 12.58 11.58
CA GLY A 97 3.47 12.31 10.54
C GLY A 97 2.12 11.84 11.09
N ARG A 98 1.21 11.54 10.16
CA ARG A 98 -0.18 11.18 10.46
C ARG A 98 -0.49 9.74 10.04
N GLY A 99 -1.40 9.11 10.79
CA GLY A 99 -1.89 7.75 10.54
C GLY A 99 -3.08 7.65 9.58
N MET A 100 -3.75 8.79 9.37
CA MET A 100 -4.92 8.93 8.51
C MET A 100 -4.88 10.28 7.80
N ALA A 101 -5.38 10.32 6.57
CA ALA A 101 -5.61 11.54 5.82
C ALA A 101 -6.80 11.36 4.88
N THR A 102 -7.31 12.44 4.30
CA THR A 102 -8.46 12.42 3.41
C THR A 102 -8.13 12.90 2.01
N VAL A 103 -8.84 12.37 1.01
CA VAL A 103 -8.79 12.81 -0.38
C VAL A 103 -10.22 13.10 -0.84
N THR A 104 -10.47 14.31 -1.32
CA THR A 104 -11.78 14.71 -1.86
C THR A 104 -11.74 14.79 -3.39
N LYS A 105 -12.63 14.07 -4.06
CA LYS A 105 -12.80 14.06 -5.52
C LYS A 105 -14.28 14.07 -5.85
N ASN A 106 -14.68 14.88 -6.82
CA ASN A 106 -16.07 14.92 -7.31
C ASN A 106 -17.13 15.11 -6.20
N GLY A 107 -16.81 15.88 -5.15
CA GLY A 107 -17.70 16.13 -4.00
C GLY A 107 -17.74 15.02 -2.95
N GLN A 108 -17.05 13.90 -3.17
CA GLN A 108 -16.96 12.77 -2.26
C GLN A 108 -15.59 12.75 -1.58
N THR A 109 -15.56 12.47 -0.27
CA THR A 109 -14.33 12.41 0.52
C THR A 109 -14.03 10.96 0.92
N LEU A 110 -12.82 10.49 0.64
CA LEU A 110 -12.30 9.20 1.07
C LEU A 110 -11.32 9.40 2.23
N SER A 111 -11.54 8.72 3.35
CA SER A 111 -10.55 8.62 4.43
C SER A 111 -9.63 7.44 4.15
N VAL A 112 -8.31 7.65 4.21
CA VAL A 112 -7.28 6.62 4.02
C VAL A 112 -6.54 6.43 5.34
N ILE A 113 -6.53 5.20 5.83
CA ILE A 113 -5.86 4.80 7.07
C ILE A 113 -4.74 3.83 6.71
N ASN A 114 -3.59 4.00 7.36
CA ASN A 114 -2.47 3.06 7.27
C ASN A 114 -2.21 2.43 8.65
N LEU A 115 -1.95 1.13 8.69
CA LEU A 115 -1.76 0.36 9.93
C LEU A 115 -0.64 -0.65 9.77
N HIS A 116 -0.06 -1.08 10.88
CA HIS A 116 1.03 -2.04 10.91
C HIS A 116 0.69 -3.24 11.80
N GLY A 117 0.91 -4.46 11.27
CA GLY A 117 0.70 -5.70 12.01
C GLY A 117 1.74 -5.93 13.11
N ARG A 118 1.56 -6.95 13.93
CA ARG A 118 2.51 -7.26 15.04
C ARG A 118 3.08 -8.66 14.96
N VAL A 119 2.40 -9.59 14.30
CA VAL A 119 2.88 -10.96 14.21
C VAL A 119 4.06 -11.00 13.24
N PHE A 120 5.23 -11.45 13.73
CA PHE A 120 6.52 -11.46 13.02
C PHE A 120 7.14 -10.10 12.69
N LEU A 121 6.55 -9.02 13.21
CA LEU A 121 7.01 -7.65 13.03
C LEU A 121 7.31 -6.99 14.39
N PRO A 122 7.99 -5.82 14.44
CA PRO A 122 8.14 -5.06 15.66
C PRO A 122 6.78 -4.81 16.34
N PRO A 123 6.66 -5.07 17.66
CA PRO A 123 5.40 -4.90 18.36
C PRO A 123 5.15 -3.41 18.62
N HIS A 124 4.24 -2.82 17.85
CA HIS A 124 3.68 -1.50 18.11
C HIS A 124 2.35 -1.60 18.88
N GLU A 125 1.64 -0.48 19.04
CA GLU A 125 0.32 -0.45 19.66
C GLU A 125 -0.67 -1.36 18.91
N ASP A 126 -1.73 -1.79 19.59
CA ASP A 126 -2.69 -2.71 19.01
C ASP A 126 -3.38 -2.12 17.76
N PRO A 127 -3.20 -2.71 16.56
CA PRO A 127 -3.79 -2.16 15.35
C PRO A 127 -5.32 -2.27 15.35
N PHE A 128 -5.90 -3.24 16.08
CA PHE A 128 -7.36 -3.41 16.17
C PHE A 128 -7.99 -2.30 17.01
N GLN A 129 -7.43 -2.01 18.18
CA GLN A 129 -7.87 -0.85 18.97
C GLN A 129 -7.64 0.47 18.23
N LYS A 130 -6.46 0.68 17.63
CA LYS A 130 -6.16 1.94 16.93
C LYS A 130 -7.09 2.17 15.74
N VAL A 131 -7.43 1.13 14.98
CA VAL A 131 -8.37 1.30 13.87
C VAL A 131 -9.78 1.60 14.36
N ASP A 132 -10.20 1.07 15.51
CA ASP A 132 -11.52 1.40 16.07
C ASP A 132 -11.66 2.89 16.39
N GLU A 133 -10.61 3.50 16.95
CA GLU A 133 -10.51 4.94 17.20
C GLU A 133 -10.62 5.75 15.90
N LEU A 134 -9.80 5.41 14.89
CA LEU A 134 -9.77 6.13 13.62
C LEU A 134 -11.03 5.93 12.77
N MET A 135 -11.68 4.77 12.87
CA MET A 135 -12.93 4.51 12.17
C MET A 135 -14.05 5.45 12.63
N ALA A 136 -14.07 5.84 13.91
CA ALA A 136 -15.05 6.80 14.42
C ALA A 136 -14.85 8.19 13.79
N GLU A 137 -13.60 8.65 13.71
CA GLU A 137 -13.24 9.91 13.05
C GLU A 137 -13.55 9.86 11.54
N ALA A 138 -13.11 8.80 10.86
CA ALA A 138 -13.31 8.63 9.43
C ALA A 138 -14.80 8.63 9.04
N LYS A 139 -15.65 7.93 9.81
CA LYS A 139 -17.09 7.85 9.55
C LYS A 139 -17.85 9.14 9.85
N ALA A 140 -17.32 10.01 10.71
CA ALA A 140 -17.88 11.33 10.90
C ALA A 140 -17.67 12.23 9.66
N ILE A 141 -16.64 11.95 8.86
CA ILE A 141 -16.32 12.68 7.63
C ILE A 141 -17.10 12.12 6.44
N SER A 142 -17.09 10.79 6.26
CA SER A 142 -17.65 10.13 5.08
C SER A 142 -17.87 8.63 5.30
N PRO A 143 -18.85 7.99 4.63
CA PRO A 143 -18.96 6.53 4.61
C PRO A 143 -17.77 5.83 3.94
N LEU A 144 -17.00 6.54 3.11
CA LEU A 144 -15.90 5.98 2.32
C LEU A 144 -14.61 5.91 3.14
N VAL A 145 -14.16 4.68 3.42
CA VAL A 145 -12.92 4.44 4.20
C VAL A 145 -12.08 3.36 3.54
N PHE A 146 -10.82 3.68 3.26
CA PHE A 146 -9.81 2.77 2.74
C PHE A 146 -8.77 2.48 3.82
N VAL A 147 -8.41 1.21 4.00
CA VAL A 147 -7.38 0.78 4.96
C VAL A 147 -6.28 0.00 4.23
N ASP A 148 -5.04 0.50 4.32
CA ASP A 148 -3.83 -0.29 4.04
C ASP A 148 -3.34 -0.89 5.37
N PHE A 149 -3.31 -2.22 5.43
CA PHE A 149 -2.80 -2.96 6.59
C PHE A 149 -1.49 -3.68 6.26
N HIS A 150 -0.39 -3.04 6.62
CA HIS A 150 0.96 -3.47 6.36
C HIS A 150 1.40 -4.54 7.40
N ALA A 151 1.31 -5.82 7.04
CA ALA A 151 1.45 -6.91 7.99
C ALA A 151 2.02 -8.19 7.37
N GLU A 152 2.72 -9.01 8.16
CA GLU A 152 3.30 -10.28 7.66
C GLU A 152 2.29 -11.44 7.74
N ALA A 153 1.70 -11.67 8.90
CA ALA A 153 0.88 -12.86 9.11
C ALA A 153 -0.48 -12.77 8.40
N THR A 154 -0.77 -13.76 7.56
CA THR A 154 -2.07 -13.90 6.88
C THR A 154 -3.23 -13.97 7.86
N SER A 155 -3.04 -14.62 9.02
CA SER A 155 -4.07 -14.68 10.07
C SER A 155 -4.43 -13.29 10.62
N GLU A 156 -3.43 -12.42 10.81
CA GLU A 156 -3.66 -11.06 11.30
C GLU A 156 -4.37 -10.21 10.24
N LYS A 157 -3.96 -10.34 8.97
CA LYS A 157 -4.58 -9.67 7.82
C LYS A 157 -6.03 -10.08 7.62
N ILE A 158 -6.33 -11.37 7.68
CA ILE A 158 -7.70 -11.90 7.53
C ILE A 158 -8.55 -11.46 8.71
N ALA A 159 -8.01 -11.51 9.94
CA ALA A 159 -8.72 -11.03 11.12
C ALA A 159 -9.07 -9.53 11.01
N MET A 160 -8.15 -8.69 10.53
CA MET A 160 -8.42 -7.27 10.30
C MET A 160 -9.50 -7.05 9.24
N GLY A 161 -9.46 -7.81 8.15
CA GLY A 161 -10.53 -7.79 7.13
C GLY A 161 -11.90 -8.08 7.72
N TRP A 162 -12.03 -9.14 8.53
CA TRP A 162 -13.29 -9.47 9.22
C TRP A 162 -13.69 -8.45 10.28
N HIS A 163 -12.74 -7.89 11.02
CA HIS A 163 -12.99 -6.86 12.05
C HIS A 163 -13.57 -5.58 11.46
N LEU A 164 -13.23 -5.28 10.21
CA LEU A 164 -13.65 -4.09 9.49
C LEU A 164 -14.75 -4.33 8.46
N ASP A 165 -15.27 -5.56 8.33
CA ASP A 165 -16.34 -5.86 7.39
C ASP A 165 -17.60 -5.03 7.69
N GLY A 166 -18.09 -4.31 6.69
CA GLY A 166 -19.21 -3.36 6.80
C GLY A 166 -18.85 -2.02 7.46
N ARG A 167 -17.62 -1.87 7.98
CA ARG A 167 -17.10 -0.64 8.57
C ARG A 167 -16.18 0.09 7.58
N ALA A 168 -15.28 -0.62 6.92
CA ALA A 168 -14.44 -0.06 5.86
C ALA A 168 -15.04 -0.33 4.47
N SER A 169 -14.77 0.55 3.50
CA SER A 169 -15.08 0.28 2.10
C SER A 169 -14.13 -0.73 1.50
N VAL A 170 -12.84 -0.60 1.84
CA VAL A 170 -11.74 -1.41 1.30
C VAL A 170 -10.72 -1.65 2.40
N VAL A 171 -10.27 -2.90 2.54
CA VAL A 171 -9.15 -3.31 3.38
C VAL A 171 -8.18 -4.10 2.51
N VAL A 172 -7.00 -3.55 2.27
CA VAL A 172 -5.94 -4.24 1.54
C VAL A 172 -4.80 -4.55 2.48
N GLY A 173 -4.14 -5.69 2.29
CA GLY A 173 -2.84 -5.93 2.90
C GLY A 173 -1.67 -5.57 1.99
N THR A 174 -0.55 -5.20 2.59
CA THR A 174 0.77 -4.98 1.95
C THR A 174 1.85 -5.68 2.78
N HIS A 175 3.15 -5.46 2.48
CA HIS A 175 4.35 -6.00 3.16
C HIS A 175 4.98 -7.25 2.52
N THR A 176 4.20 -8.29 2.21
CA THR A 176 4.82 -9.60 1.87
C THR A 176 5.39 -9.64 0.44
N HIS A 177 5.11 -8.61 -0.36
CA HIS A 177 5.53 -8.42 -1.75
C HIS A 177 5.00 -9.46 -2.75
N VAL A 178 4.14 -10.39 -2.33
CA VAL A 178 3.54 -11.41 -3.19
C VAL A 178 2.04 -11.23 -3.24
N GLN A 179 1.50 -10.94 -4.43
CA GLN A 179 0.06 -10.76 -4.59
C GLN A 179 -0.69 -12.06 -4.30
N THR A 180 -1.72 -11.94 -3.46
CA THR A 180 -2.60 -13.04 -3.09
C THR A 180 -3.78 -13.17 -4.05
N ALA A 181 -4.34 -14.37 -4.15
CA ALA A 181 -5.47 -14.68 -5.03
C ALA A 181 -6.82 -14.72 -4.29
N ASP A 182 -6.88 -14.30 -3.03
CA ASP A 182 -8.04 -14.40 -2.14
C ASP A 182 -8.97 -13.17 -2.16
N ALA A 183 -8.72 -12.25 -3.10
CA ALA A 183 -9.51 -11.04 -3.26
C ALA A 183 -11.01 -11.33 -3.34
N ARG A 184 -11.80 -10.60 -2.56
CA ARG A 184 -13.26 -10.78 -2.48
C ARG A 184 -13.96 -9.55 -1.92
N ILE A 185 -15.28 -9.52 -2.05
CA ILE A 185 -16.14 -8.66 -1.23
C ILE A 185 -16.63 -9.51 -0.05
N LEU A 186 -16.44 -9.01 1.16
CA LEU A 186 -16.90 -9.64 2.40
C LEU A 186 -18.43 -9.47 2.57
N PRO A 187 -19.09 -10.29 3.40
CA PRO A 187 -20.55 -10.34 3.49
C PRO A 187 -21.24 -8.99 3.73
N ASN A 188 -20.61 -8.06 4.46
CA ASN A 188 -21.20 -6.74 4.74
C ASN A 188 -20.74 -5.64 3.77
N GLY A 189 -20.01 -6.00 2.71
CA GLY A 189 -19.72 -5.11 1.59
C GLY A 189 -18.32 -4.51 1.58
N THR A 190 -17.38 -4.98 2.39
CA THR A 190 -15.99 -4.53 2.36
C THR A 190 -15.20 -5.27 1.28
N ALA A 191 -14.53 -4.56 0.36
CA ALA A 191 -13.56 -5.19 -0.53
C ALA A 191 -12.29 -5.57 0.24
N TYR A 192 -11.78 -6.78 0.02
CA TYR A 192 -10.67 -7.33 0.77
C TYR A 192 -9.67 -8.07 -0.12
N ILE A 193 -8.38 -7.99 0.21
CA ILE A 193 -7.29 -8.84 -0.30
C ILE A 193 -6.20 -8.97 0.76
N SER A 194 -5.66 -10.17 0.97
CA SER A 194 -4.63 -10.41 2.01
C SER A 194 -3.31 -9.69 1.72
N ASP A 195 -2.91 -9.60 0.46
CA ASP A 195 -1.74 -8.86 0.03
C ASP A 195 -1.86 -8.44 -1.45
N VAL A 196 -1.62 -7.16 -1.74
CA VAL A 196 -1.66 -6.59 -3.08
C VAL A 196 -0.44 -6.99 -3.90
N GLY A 197 0.68 -7.35 -3.27
CA GLY A 197 1.97 -7.64 -3.88
C GLY A 197 2.78 -6.37 -4.18
N MET A 198 4.02 -6.53 -4.63
CA MET A 198 4.89 -5.39 -4.92
C MET A 198 4.73 -4.86 -6.35
N THR A 199 5.09 -3.60 -6.53
CA THR A 199 5.46 -2.99 -7.82
C THR A 199 6.97 -2.78 -7.85
N GLY A 200 7.71 -3.63 -8.58
CA GLY A 200 9.16 -3.73 -8.41
C GLY A 200 9.85 -4.77 -9.29
N PRO A 201 11.08 -5.17 -8.94
CA PRO A 201 11.84 -6.19 -9.68
C PRO A 201 11.16 -7.55 -9.66
N TYR A 202 10.92 -8.16 -10.83
CA TYR A 202 10.14 -9.40 -10.95
C TYR A 202 10.97 -10.68 -10.74
N ASP A 203 12.22 -10.68 -11.19
CA ASP A 203 13.11 -11.87 -11.21
C ASP A 203 14.00 -12.00 -9.97
N GLU A 204 13.67 -11.25 -8.93
CA GLU A 204 14.44 -11.12 -7.71
C GLU A 204 13.65 -11.58 -6.48
N ILE A 205 14.33 -11.78 -5.35
CA ILE A 205 13.67 -12.29 -4.15
C ILE A 205 13.08 -11.10 -3.39
N LEU A 206 11.77 -10.90 -3.56
CA LEU A 206 10.99 -9.82 -2.93
C LEU A 206 11.58 -8.43 -3.20
N GLY A 207 12.13 -8.23 -4.41
CA GLY A 207 12.75 -6.99 -4.86
C GLY A 207 14.23 -6.81 -4.51
N MET A 208 14.85 -7.80 -3.84
CA MET A 208 16.26 -7.80 -3.47
C MET A 208 17.06 -8.79 -4.31
N ASN A 209 18.30 -8.43 -4.67
CA ASN A 209 19.20 -9.28 -5.46
C ASN A 209 19.23 -10.74 -4.94
N LYS A 210 18.86 -11.68 -5.80
CA LYS A 210 18.67 -13.09 -5.46
C LYS A 210 19.96 -13.75 -4.99
N GLU A 211 21.12 -13.40 -5.55
CA GLU A 211 22.40 -14.00 -5.15
C GLU A 211 22.73 -13.66 -3.69
N ALA A 212 22.55 -12.40 -3.28
CA ALA A 212 22.73 -11.97 -1.90
C ALA A 212 21.77 -12.70 -0.94
N VAL A 213 20.48 -12.73 -1.28
CA VAL A 213 19.47 -13.39 -0.44
C VAL A 213 19.74 -14.89 -0.32
N LEU A 214 20.04 -15.58 -1.42
CA LEU A 214 20.39 -17.00 -1.42
C LEU A 214 21.67 -17.28 -0.62
N TYR A 215 22.68 -16.43 -0.72
CA TYR A 215 23.89 -16.55 0.08
C TYR A 215 23.57 -16.51 1.58
N ARG A 216 22.76 -15.53 2.02
CA ARG A 216 22.34 -15.42 3.43
C ARG A 216 21.59 -16.68 3.90
N PHE A 217 20.64 -17.19 3.11
CA PHE A 217 19.91 -18.42 3.48
C PHE A 217 20.80 -19.67 3.53
N LYS A 218 21.79 -19.79 2.64
CA LYS A 218 22.68 -20.95 2.58
C LYS A 218 23.76 -20.95 3.66
N THR A 219 24.22 -19.78 4.06
CA THR A 219 25.42 -19.64 4.91
C THR A 219 25.13 -19.08 6.29
N ASN A 220 23.92 -18.54 6.51
CA ASN A 220 23.54 -17.78 7.70
C ASN A 220 24.42 -16.54 7.95
N MET A 221 25.27 -16.15 6.99
CA MET A 221 26.13 -14.97 7.10
C MET A 221 25.38 -13.69 6.67
N PRO A 222 25.69 -12.53 7.28
CA PRO A 222 25.16 -11.25 6.83
C PRO A 222 25.54 -10.96 5.38
N THR A 223 24.61 -10.37 4.64
CA THR A 223 24.82 -9.82 3.30
C THR A 223 24.22 -8.43 3.25
N ARG A 224 24.70 -7.60 2.33
CA ARG A 224 23.96 -6.39 1.94
C ARG A 224 22.79 -6.81 1.07
N PHE A 225 21.62 -6.26 1.36
CA PHE A 225 20.48 -6.34 0.45
C PHE A 225 20.53 -5.13 -0.45
N GLU A 226 20.58 -5.39 -1.75
CA GLU A 226 20.64 -4.37 -2.79
C GLU A 226 19.50 -4.60 -3.76
N VAL A 227 18.77 -3.54 -4.09
CA VAL A 227 17.78 -3.58 -5.17
C VAL A 227 18.54 -3.63 -6.50
N PRO A 228 18.18 -4.54 -7.42
CA PRO A 228 18.78 -4.56 -8.76
C PRO A 228 18.56 -3.22 -9.47
N LYS A 229 19.54 -2.81 -10.29
CA LYS A 229 19.44 -1.57 -11.09
C LYS A 229 18.74 -1.77 -12.43
N ARG A 230 18.56 -3.01 -12.88
CA ARG A 230 17.98 -3.41 -14.17
C ARG A 230 17.33 -4.78 -14.02
N GLY A 231 16.34 -5.07 -14.86
CA GLY A 231 15.65 -6.35 -14.90
C GLY A 231 14.19 -6.17 -15.31
N ARG A 232 13.46 -7.28 -15.37
CA ARG A 232 12.02 -7.26 -15.60
C ARG A 232 11.31 -6.68 -14.37
N SER A 233 10.20 -5.99 -14.60
CA SER A 233 9.37 -5.44 -13.54
C SER A 233 8.02 -6.13 -13.46
N VAL A 234 7.41 -6.04 -12.29
CA VAL A 234 6.02 -6.39 -12.05
C VAL A 234 5.30 -5.16 -11.48
N VAL A 235 4.06 -4.94 -11.92
CA VAL A 235 3.13 -3.98 -11.29
C VAL A 235 2.01 -4.78 -10.66
N SER A 236 1.84 -4.62 -9.37
CA SER A 236 0.75 -5.24 -8.61
C SER A 236 -0.17 -4.16 -8.05
N GLY A 237 -1.47 -4.33 -8.22
CA GLY A 237 -2.46 -3.37 -7.76
C GLY A 237 -3.82 -4.00 -7.48
N PHE A 238 -4.70 -3.20 -6.90
CA PHE A 238 -6.06 -3.59 -6.56
C PHE A 238 -7.00 -2.45 -6.94
N PHE A 239 -7.84 -2.71 -7.95
CA PHE A 239 -8.90 -1.80 -8.36
C PHE A 239 -10.20 -2.19 -7.66
N THR A 240 -10.95 -1.19 -7.22
CA THR A 240 -12.27 -1.40 -6.62
C THR A 240 -13.20 -0.23 -6.94
N GLU A 241 -14.46 -0.55 -7.20
CA GLU A 241 -15.53 0.43 -7.31
C GLU A 241 -16.40 0.33 -6.06
N VAL A 242 -16.63 1.47 -5.41
CA VAL A 242 -17.43 1.57 -4.18
C VAL A 242 -18.61 2.53 -4.40
N ASP A 243 -19.73 2.20 -3.79
CA ASP A 243 -20.92 3.05 -3.78
C ASP A 243 -20.69 4.27 -2.88
N ASP A 244 -20.91 5.45 -3.45
CA ASP A 244 -20.59 6.74 -2.84
C ASP A 244 -21.45 7.09 -1.63
N GLN A 245 -22.65 6.51 -1.51
CA GLN A 245 -23.60 6.83 -0.44
C GLN A 245 -23.46 5.85 0.73
N THR A 246 -23.28 4.57 0.41
CA THR A 246 -23.24 3.49 1.41
C THR A 246 -21.82 3.12 1.82
N GLY A 247 -20.82 3.45 1.00
CA GLY A 247 -19.43 3.05 1.19
C GLY A 247 -19.16 1.56 0.93
N LYS A 248 -20.13 0.81 0.38
CA LYS A 248 -19.96 -0.62 0.08
C LYS A 248 -19.25 -0.81 -1.25
N ALA A 249 -18.36 -1.80 -1.32
CA ALA A 249 -17.76 -2.24 -2.56
C ALA A 249 -18.80 -2.88 -3.48
N ILE A 250 -18.74 -2.51 -4.76
CA ILE A 250 -19.57 -2.99 -5.86
C ILE A 250 -18.81 -4.05 -6.66
N SER A 251 -17.54 -3.77 -6.98
CA SER A 251 -16.69 -4.66 -7.77
C SER A 251 -15.22 -4.52 -7.36
N PHE A 252 -14.41 -5.51 -7.70
CA PHE A 252 -12.96 -5.46 -7.54
C PHE A 252 -12.26 -6.16 -8.72
N GLU A 253 -11.02 -5.77 -8.98
CA GLU A 253 -10.13 -6.44 -9.92
C GLU A 253 -8.69 -6.41 -9.38
N ARG A 254 -8.04 -7.57 -9.35
CA ARG A 254 -6.59 -7.63 -9.12
C ARG A 254 -5.86 -7.22 -10.39
N ILE A 255 -4.87 -6.36 -10.24
CA ILE A 255 -3.96 -5.94 -11.32
C ILE A 255 -2.63 -6.65 -11.09
N TYR A 256 -2.17 -7.38 -12.09
CA TYR A 256 -0.89 -8.06 -12.07
C TYR A 256 -0.31 -7.99 -13.48
N ILE A 257 0.74 -7.18 -13.66
CA ILE A 257 1.30 -6.88 -14.97
C ILE A 257 2.78 -7.18 -14.98
N ASN A 258 3.21 -8.06 -15.87
CA ASN A 258 4.60 -8.36 -16.20
C ASN A 258 4.65 -9.04 -17.59
N GLU A 259 5.76 -9.65 -17.96
CA GLU A 259 5.88 -10.35 -19.25
C GLU A 259 5.02 -11.62 -19.35
N ASP A 260 4.80 -12.33 -18.24
CA ASP A 260 3.96 -13.53 -18.20
C ASP A 260 2.46 -13.18 -18.16
N TYR A 261 2.14 -11.98 -17.67
CA TYR A 261 0.80 -11.40 -17.59
C TYR A 261 0.79 -10.01 -18.24
N PRO A 262 0.87 -9.93 -19.59
CA PRO A 262 0.98 -8.65 -20.27
C PRO A 262 -0.31 -7.82 -20.09
N PHE A 263 -0.15 -6.50 -20.02
CA PHE A 263 -1.29 -5.59 -19.87
C PHE A 263 -2.28 -5.74 -21.04
N GLN A 264 -3.50 -6.16 -20.71
CA GLN A 264 -4.63 -6.20 -21.62
C GLN A 264 -5.46 -4.93 -21.41
N GLY A 265 -5.34 -4.01 -22.38
CA GLY A 265 -5.96 -2.69 -22.40
C GLY A 265 -7.23 -2.63 -23.21
#